data_AF-A0A1Q9YIP6-F1
#
_entry.id   AF-A0A1Q9YIP6-F1
#
_cell.length_a   1.000
_cell.length_b   1.000
_cell.length_c   1.000
_cell.angle_alpha   90.00
_cell.angle_beta   90.00
_cell.angle_gamma   90.00
#
_symmetry.space_group_name_H-M   'P 1'
#
loop_
_entity.id
_entity.type
_entity.pdbx_description
1 polymer ?
#
loop_
_entity_poly.entity_id
_entity_poly.type
_entity_poly.pdbx_seq_one_letter_code
_entity_poly.pdbx_strand_id
1 'polypeptide(L)'
;MNTLRKTYALILKKAQLYRNGGWQYARVLKRTRPDYESHFYAFLIDLNICLLPVYIWIIEFLLILCGILPPHVFDLLFYLMYGLLFLTSVIGLGLVTARLHGQSIGYAYTGLKLVRRDKRPAPAIQVILRQALGIGVPLMVFGIVFEIWGMFLWLVIHMCICLATPHQQNLMDLLLRLVTVRMPDDANLLKGAGQTQETAACPVKEPVKKTVQVREPVRQEPQAVSPIDLHIRSNYSDDAQLDVEEIFKQARAKNMEIISITDHNCARANAPANRLAGLYGIQYIPGVEFDCELEGTRLRILGYYIDWTSPVFDALERDSLKREKDASMVRARLFQETTGIQIDIRSLLESSRFQVISGRDITRMVFHNEETRQLPFVRRYLDTAVSAREARRLFEHDIFGKGGPCYVRPSYPQASHIIRAIHDAGGLAVMANWHLDSLSRQELDRLVKLGIDGVEVFMTGTTEDLTVRLLDMANREKLFVTAGSDYHGPARREEQLGVTGLPEKAEGLVRLFTSAAGNPGKTPAPAGMQTDNRKGNH
;
A
#
# COMPACT_ATOMS: atom_id res chain seq x y z
N MET A 1 21.39 10.75 -8.75
CA MET A 1 21.14 12.22 -8.68
C MET A 1 19.72 12.66 -9.04
N ASN A 2 19.04 12.07 -10.05
CA ASN A 2 17.68 12.49 -10.45
C ASN A 2 16.58 12.23 -9.40
N THR A 3 16.65 11.12 -8.64
CA THR A 3 15.63 10.79 -7.62
C THR A 3 15.64 11.78 -6.45
N LEU A 4 16.81 12.13 -5.93
CA LEU A 4 16.95 13.12 -4.84
C LEU A 4 16.43 14.51 -5.23
N ARG A 5 16.69 14.93 -6.48
CA ARG A 5 16.15 16.19 -7.01
C ARG A 5 14.62 16.17 -7.10
N LYS A 6 14.02 15.05 -7.54
CA LYS A 6 12.56 14.88 -7.59
C LYS A 6 11.93 14.90 -6.20
N THR A 7 12.52 14.19 -5.23
CA THR A 7 12.04 14.17 -3.83
C THR A 7 12.13 15.56 -3.20
N TYR A 8 13.25 16.26 -3.40
CA TYR A 8 13.42 17.64 -2.92
C TYR A 8 12.41 18.60 -3.55
N ALA A 9 12.19 18.51 -4.87
CA ALA A 9 11.18 19.31 -5.57
C ALA A 9 9.76 19.04 -5.05
N LEU A 10 9.44 17.79 -4.71
CA LEU A 10 8.15 17.43 -4.12
C LEU A 10 7.97 18.07 -2.73
N ILE A 11 8.99 18.03 -1.88
CA ILE A 11 8.95 18.65 -0.55
C ILE A 11 8.74 20.17 -0.67
N LEU A 12 9.46 20.83 -1.58
CA LEU A 12 9.29 22.25 -1.86
C LEU A 12 7.86 22.58 -2.31
N LYS A 13 7.31 21.77 -3.22
CA LYS A 13 5.92 21.94 -3.70
C LYS A 13 4.92 21.79 -2.57
N LYS A 14 5.05 20.76 -1.72
CA LYS A 14 4.16 20.58 -0.54
C LYS A 14 4.30 21.72 0.46
N ALA A 15 5.52 22.23 0.68
CA ALA A 15 5.74 23.39 1.53
C ALA A 15 5.14 24.68 0.98
N GLN A 16 5.11 24.85 -0.35
CA GLN A 16 4.44 25.97 -1.01
C GLN A 16 2.91 25.87 -0.85
N LEU A 17 2.32 24.70 -1.08
CA LEU A 17 0.89 24.47 -0.85
C LEU A 17 0.50 24.66 0.62
N TYR A 18 1.35 24.22 1.54
CA TYR A 18 1.14 24.44 2.97
C TYR A 18 1.12 25.95 3.32
N ARG A 19 2.02 26.73 2.73
CA ARG A 19 2.06 28.20 2.87
C ARG A 19 0.81 28.87 2.29
N ASN A 20 0.37 28.41 1.14
CA ASN A 20 -0.82 28.89 0.44
C ASN A 20 -2.07 28.25 1.08
N GLY A 21 -2.37 28.54 2.34
CA GLY A 21 -3.63 28.11 2.98
C GLY A 21 -3.72 26.66 3.45
N GLY A 22 -2.84 25.74 3.01
CA GLY A 22 -2.87 24.33 3.45
C GLY A 22 -2.68 24.15 4.96
N TRP A 23 -2.04 25.10 5.65
CA TRP A 23 -1.83 25.10 7.11
C TRP A 23 -3.12 25.02 7.94
N GLN A 24 -4.27 25.44 7.40
CA GLN A 24 -5.56 25.38 8.09
C GLN A 24 -5.99 23.93 8.39
N TYR A 25 -5.64 23.03 7.48
CA TYR A 25 -5.96 21.60 7.56
C TYR A 25 -4.92 20.82 8.38
N ALA A 26 -3.86 21.48 8.86
CA ALA A 26 -2.86 20.81 9.69
C ALA A 26 -3.42 20.53 11.08
N ARG A 27 -3.14 19.34 11.61
CA ARG A 27 -3.63 18.90 12.91
C ARG A 27 -2.48 18.82 13.91
N VAL A 28 -2.64 19.46 15.06
CA VAL A 28 -1.69 19.31 16.17
C VAL A 28 -1.74 17.88 16.71
N LEU A 29 -0.60 17.35 17.16
CA LEU A 29 -0.53 16.04 17.79
C LEU A 29 -1.42 15.96 19.03
N LYS A 30 -2.07 14.81 19.22
CA LYS A 30 -2.89 14.50 20.39
C LYS A 30 -2.18 13.46 21.24
N ARG A 31 -2.60 13.29 22.50
CA ARG A 31 -2.15 12.17 23.37
C ARG A 31 -2.78 10.84 22.95
N THR A 32 -2.48 10.41 21.73
CA THR A 32 -2.96 9.15 21.15
C THR A 32 -1.76 8.30 20.78
N ARG A 33 -1.89 6.99 20.91
CA ARG A 33 -0.83 6.03 20.61
C ARG A 33 -0.22 6.24 19.21
N PRO A 34 -0.99 6.41 18.11
CA PRO A 34 -0.42 6.62 16.78
C PRO A 34 0.39 7.91 16.64
N ASP A 35 -0.02 8.98 17.34
CA ASP A 35 0.72 10.24 17.32
C ASP A 35 2.01 10.14 18.14
N TYR A 36 2.00 9.44 19.28
CA TYR A 36 3.22 9.16 20.04
C TYR A 36 4.20 8.29 19.26
N GLU A 37 3.73 7.22 18.60
CA GLU A 37 4.57 6.36 17.76
C GLU A 37 5.18 7.16 16.60
N SER A 38 4.38 7.94 15.86
CA SER A 38 4.87 8.78 14.76
C SER A 38 5.93 9.79 15.23
N HIS A 39 5.72 10.40 16.40
CA HIS A 39 6.62 11.42 16.94
C HIS A 39 7.90 10.81 17.52
N PHE A 40 7.79 9.65 18.18
CA PHE A 40 8.93 8.89 18.70
C PHE A 40 9.80 8.32 17.58
N TYR A 41 9.22 7.73 16.54
CA TYR A 41 9.98 7.25 15.38
C TYR A 41 10.71 8.39 14.65
N ALA A 42 10.05 9.54 14.48
CA ALA A 42 10.70 10.73 13.94
C ALA A 42 11.93 11.12 14.76
N PHE A 43 11.79 11.14 16.09
CA PHE A 43 12.88 11.44 17.00
C PHE A 43 14.04 10.45 16.89
N LEU A 44 13.75 9.13 16.86
CA LEU A 44 14.76 8.09 16.71
C LEU A 44 15.51 8.18 15.39
N ILE A 45 14.82 8.48 14.28
CA ILE A 45 15.46 8.66 12.97
C ILE A 45 16.41 9.85 13.02
N ASP A 46 15.96 10.99 13.52
CA ASP A 46 16.79 12.20 13.60
C ASP A 46 17.99 11.99 14.54
N LEU A 47 17.80 11.30 15.67
CA LEU A 47 18.88 10.94 16.60
C LEU A 47 19.90 10.02 15.94
N ASN A 48 19.47 9.01 15.19
CA ASN A 48 20.37 8.10 14.47
C ASN A 48 21.21 8.83 13.42
N ILE A 49 20.61 9.79 12.71
CA ILE A 49 21.31 10.62 11.72
C ILE A 49 22.38 11.47 12.40
N CYS A 50 22.07 12.05 13.56
CA CYS A 50 23.05 12.77 14.36
C CYS A 50 24.22 11.87 14.79
N LEU A 51 23.94 10.63 15.16
CA LEU A 51 24.91 9.64 15.65
C LEU A 51 25.72 8.93 14.55
N LEU A 52 25.48 9.20 13.26
CA LEU A 52 26.24 8.58 12.16
C LEU A 52 27.77 8.65 12.33
N PRO A 53 28.38 9.78 12.75
CA PRO A 53 29.82 9.84 13.00
C PRO A 53 30.30 8.87 14.09
N VAL A 54 29.48 8.59 15.11
CA VAL A 54 29.81 7.63 16.16
C VAL A 54 29.85 6.21 15.60
N TYR A 55 28.94 5.85 14.70
CA TYR A 55 28.97 4.54 14.04
C TYR A 55 30.21 4.35 13.16
N ILE A 56 30.64 5.41 12.46
CA ILE A 56 31.89 5.41 11.69
C ILE A 56 33.07 5.20 12.64
N TRP A 57 33.10 5.90 13.78
CA TRP A 57 34.13 5.73 14.79
C TRP A 57 34.20 4.31 15.37
N ILE A 58 33.06 3.65 15.60
CA ILE A 58 33.03 2.25 16.06
C ILE A 58 33.70 1.33 15.02
N ILE A 59 33.45 1.55 13.74
CA ILE A 59 34.08 0.77 12.66
C ILE A 59 35.59 1.03 12.63
N GLU A 60 36.01 2.30 12.69
CA GLU A 60 37.43 2.67 12.73
C GLU A 60 38.14 2.06 13.94
N PHE A 61 37.50 2.07 15.11
CA PHE A 61 38.01 1.44 16.32
C PHE A 61 38.20 -0.08 16.13
N LEU A 62 37.23 -0.77 15.53
CA LEU A 62 37.35 -2.19 15.21
C LEU A 62 38.50 -2.46 14.22
N LEU A 63 38.72 -1.59 13.23
CA LEU A 63 39.83 -1.72 12.28
C LEU A 63 41.20 -1.56 12.97
N ILE A 64 41.30 -0.70 13.98
CA ILE A 64 42.51 -0.57 14.81
C ILE A 64 42.72 -1.85 15.63
N LEU A 65 41.67 -2.39 16.25
CA LEU A 65 41.76 -3.65 17.01
C LEU A 65 42.17 -4.85 16.14
N CYS A 66 41.75 -4.86 14.88
CA CYS A 66 42.15 -5.87 13.90
C CYS A 66 43.57 -5.66 13.34
N GLY A 67 44.29 -4.61 13.75
CA GLY A 67 45.62 -4.28 13.24
C GLY A 67 45.65 -3.76 11.80
N ILE A 68 44.49 -3.40 11.24
CA ILE A 68 44.37 -2.86 9.88
C ILE A 68 44.76 -1.37 9.86
N LEU A 69 44.44 -0.64 10.93
CA LEU A 69 44.80 0.77 11.10
C LEU A 69 45.86 0.95 12.20
N PRO A 70 46.86 1.84 12.01
CA PRO A 70 47.86 2.12 13.04
C PRO A 70 47.26 2.79 14.29
N PRO A 71 47.66 2.42 15.52
CA PRO A 71 47.10 3.04 16.74
C PRO A 71 47.32 4.55 16.87
N HIS A 72 48.37 5.10 16.26
CA HIS A 72 48.69 6.54 16.35
C HIS A 72 47.71 7.45 15.61
N VAL A 73 46.82 6.91 14.76
CA VAL A 73 45.75 7.69 14.12
C VAL A 73 44.54 7.89 15.04
N PHE A 74 44.48 7.20 16.18
CA PHE A 74 43.32 7.18 17.07
C PHE A 74 42.92 8.57 17.57
N ASP A 75 43.88 9.38 18.03
CA ASP A 75 43.58 10.72 18.55
C ASP A 75 43.01 11.64 17.47
N LEU A 76 43.57 11.58 16.26
CA LEU A 76 43.08 12.36 15.12
C LEU A 76 41.65 11.97 14.76
N LEU A 77 41.37 10.66 14.67
CA LEU A 77 40.04 10.14 14.34
C LEU A 77 39.02 10.48 15.44
N PHE A 78 39.43 10.46 16.70
CA PHE A 78 38.59 10.87 17.82
C PHE A 78 38.16 12.35 17.70
N TYR A 79 39.09 13.27 17.49
CA TYR A 79 38.75 14.69 17.32
C TYR A 79 37.94 14.95 16.03
N LEU A 80 38.24 14.22 14.96
CA LEU A 80 37.46 14.27 13.72
C LEU A 80 36.01 13.81 13.96
N MET A 81 35.81 12.72 14.69
CA MET A 81 34.48 12.23 15.08
C MET A 81 33.72 13.30 15.84
N TYR A 82 34.31 13.94 16.86
CA TYR A 82 33.63 15.00 17.61
C TYR A 82 33.29 16.21 16.72
N GLY A 83 34.20 16.60 15.83
CA GLY A 83 33.94 17.67 14.85
C GLY A 83 32.79 17.33 13.90
N LEU A 84 32.75 16.11 13.38
CA LEU A 84 31.67 15.61 12.54
C LEU A 84 30.36 15.49 13.31
N LEU A 85 30.40 15.02 14.56
CA LEU A 85 29.24 14.90 15.44
C LEU A 85 28.65 16.29 15.75
N PHE A 86 29.48 17.29 16.00
CA PHE A 86 29.04 18.68 16.12
C PHE A 86 28.38 19.17 14.82
N LEU A 87 29.03 18.91 13.68
CA LEU A 87 28.53 19.34 12.38
C LEU A 87 27.19 18.67 12.03
N THR A 88 26.99 17.39 12.33
CA THR A 88 25.74 16.68 12.04
C THR A 88 24.63 17.07 13.02
N SER A 89 24.93 17.08 14.32
CA SER A 89 23.92 17.19 15.38
C SER A 89 23.53 18.62 15.74
N VAL A 90 24.48 19.56 15.79
CA VAL A 90 24.22 20.96 16.19
C VAL A 90 23.85 21.80 14.97
N ILE A 91 24.58 21.63 13.87
CA ILE A 91 24.42 22.46 12.66
C ILE A 91 23.53 21.78 11.62
N GLY A 92 23.89 20.55 11.23
CA GLY A 92 23.37 19.84 10.07
C GLY A 92 21.87 19.59 10.16
N LEU A 93 21.41 18.98 11.25
CA LEU A 93 19.99 18.69 11.46
C LEU A 93 19.14 19.97 11.44
N GLY A 94 19.61 21.05 12.09
CA GLY A 94 18.93 22.34 12.09
C GLY A 94 18.82 22.95 10.69
N LEU A 95 19.93 23.00 9.95
CA LEU A 95 19.97 23.53 8.58
C LEU A 95 19.10 22.72 7.61
N VAL A 96 19.15 21.39 7.70
CA VAL A 96 18.32 20.51 6.88
C VAL A 96 16.85 20.73 7.19
N THR A 97 16.48 20.76 8.47
CA THR A 97 15.09 21.01 8.90
C THR A 97 14.59 22.37 8.40
N ALA A 98 15.43 23.41 8.45
CA ALA A 98 15.09 24.74 7.93
C ALA A 98 14.94 24.77 6.40
N ARG A 99 15.85 24.12 5.66
CA ARG A 99 15.76 23.99 4.19
C ARG A 99 14.51 23.22 3.75
N LEU A 100 14.11 22.22 4.52
CA LEU A 100 12.89 21.43 4.30
C LEU A 100 11.66 22.06 4.99
N HIS A 101 11.71 23.36 5.28
CA HIS A 101 10.59 24.15 5.79
C HIS A 101 9.93 23.57 7.05
N GLY A 102 10.73 23.18 8.05
CA GLY A 102 10.24 22.66 9.33
C GLY A 102 10.05 21.14 9.35
N GLN A 103 10.53 20.41 8.34
CA GLN A 103 10.54 18.94 8.33
C GLN A 103 11.98 18.45 8.44
N SER A 104 12.34 17.82 9.56
CA SER A 104 13.56 17.02 9.62
C SER A 104 13.38 15.75 8.78
N ILE A 105 14.42 14.93 8.67
CA ILE A 105 14.32 13.68 7.90
C ILE A 105 13.32 12.72 8.56
N GLY A 106 13.38 12.59 9.88
CA GLY A 106 12.40 11.82 10.65
C GLY A 106 10.99 12.37 10.50
N TYR A 107 10.82 13.69 10.56
CA TYR A 107 9.51 14.32 10.41
C TYR A 107 8.96 14.15 8.99
N ALA A 108 9.81 14.23 7.96
CA ALA A 108 9.40 13.97 6.58
C ALA A 108 8.93 12.52 6.40
N TYR A 109 9.61 11.56 7.03
CA TYR A 109 9.25 10.14 6.98
C TYR A 109 7.93 9.84 7.68
N THR A 110 7.66 10.44 8.84
CA THR A 110 6.44 10.18 9.63
C THR A 110 5.29 11.15 9.35
N GLY A 111 5.44 12.03 8.36
CA GLY A 111 4.41 12.99 7.95
C GLY A 111 4.18 14.13 8.95
N LEU A 112 5.20 14.49 9.72
CA LEU A 112 5.19 15.57 10.70
C LEU A 112 5.84 16.85 10.16
N LYS A 113 5.53 17.97 10.81
CA LYS A 113 6.12 19.29 10.52
C LYS A 113 6.16 20.13 11.79
N LEU A 114 7.26 20.85 11.99
CA LEU A 114 7.43 21.85 13.03
C LEU A 114 6.93 23.21 12.54
N VAL A 115 5.99 23.79 13.26
CA VAL A 115 5.32 25.05 12.90
C VAL A 115 5.13 25.93 14.13
N ARG A 116 4.69 27.17 13.93
CA ARG A 116 4.26 28.04 15.03
C ARG A 116 2.94 27.54 15.63
N ARG A 117 2.59 28.01 16.83
CA ARG A 117 1.31 27.67 17.49
C ARG A 117 0.06 27.95 16.65
N ASP A 118 0.10 28.94 15.76
CA ASP A 118 -0.97 29.26 14.80
C ASP A 118 -0.97 28.34 13.56
N LYS A 119 -0.15 27.28 13.57
CA LYS A 119 0.11 26.32 12.49
C LYS A 119 0.81 26.90 11.26
N ARG A 120 1.14 28.19 11.25
CA ARG A 120 1.86 28.82 10.15
C ARG A 120 3.34 28.41 10.17
N PRO A 121 4.04 28.45 9.03
CA PRO A 121 5.45 28.10 8.97
C PRO A 121 6.29 28.89 9.99
N ALA A 122 7.18 28.18 10.68
CA ALA A 122 8.11 28.81 11.62
C ALA A 122 9.28 29.48 10.90
N PRO A 123 9.79 30.62 11.42
CA PRO A 123 11.05 31.21 10.97
C PRO A 123 12.19 30.19 11.02
N ALA A 124 13.06 30.21 10.01
CA ALA A 124 14.18 29.27 9.90
C ALA A 124 15.07 29.26 11.16
N ILE A 125 15.33 30.43 11.74
CA ILE A 125 16.15 30.55 12.95
C ILE A 125 15.55 29.82 14.17
N GLN A 126 14.22 29.85 14.32
CA GLN A 126 13.54 29.14 15.41
C GLN A 126 13.64 27.63 15.24
N VAL A 127 13.52 27.15 14.00
CA VAL A 127 13.66 25.73 13.67
C VAL A 127 15.09 25.25 13.92
N ILE A 128 16.09 26.02 13.49
CA ILE A 128 17.51 25.71 13.71
C ILE A 128 17.79 25.65 15.21
N LEU A 129 17.39 26.68 15.95
CA LEU A 129 17.62 26.76 17.39
C LEU A 129 16.94 25.62 18.14
N ARG A 130 15.72 25.24 17.73
CA ARG A 130 14.99 24.10 18.30
C ARG A 130 15.78 22.81 18.14
N GLN A 131 16.32 22.51 16.96
CA GLN A 131 17.07 21.27 16.73
C GLN A 131 18.42 21.28 17.43
N ALA A 132 19.13 22.40 17.40
CA ALA A 132 20.41 22.57 18.08
C ALA A 132 20.26 22.40 19.60
N LEU A 133 19.32 23.09 20.24
CA LEU A 133 19.13 23.02 21.69
C LEU A 133 18.36 21.78 22.15
N GLY A 134 17.54 21.18 21.28
CA GLY A 134 16.74 20.00 21.61
C GLY A 134 17.52 18.69 21.50
N ILE A 135 18.45 18.59 20.53
CA ILE A 135 19.18 17.34 20.23
C ILE A 135 20.69 17.58 20.25
N GLY A 136 21.22 18.49 19.43
CA GLY A 136 22.66 18.61 19.19
C GLY A 136 23.49 19.05 20.41
N VAL A 137 23.13 20.16 21.03
CA VAL A 137 23.86 20.72 22.19
C VAL A 137 23.79 19.77 23.39
N PRO A 138 22.62 19.21 23.76
CA PRO A 138 22.57 18.20 24.81
C PRO A 138 23.42 16.96 24.51
N LEU A 139 23.40 16.47 23.25
CA LEU A 139 24.22 15.34 22.82
C LEU A 139 25.72 15.61 23.01
N MET A 140 26.16 16.84 22.72
CA MET A 140 27.56 17.23 22.84
C MET A 140 27.95 17.58 24.28
N VAL A 141 27.23 18.49 24.93
CA VAL A 141 27.59 19.02 26.25
C VAL A 141 27.42 17.97 27.32
N PHE A 142 26.29 17.26 27.36
CA PHE A 142 26.09 16.22 28.37
C PHE A 142 26.93 14.98 28.09
N GLY A 143 27.18 14.67 26.81
CA GLY A 143 28.12 13.61 26.43
C GLY A 143 29.56 13.87 26.86
N ILE A 144 29.99 15.14 26.92
CA ILE A 144 31.33 15.52 27.38
C ILE A 144 31.40 15.61 28.91
N VAL A 145 30.39 16.18 29.56
CA VAL A 145 30.43 16.51 31.00
C VAL A 145 30.01 15.33 31.89
N PHE A 146 29.04 14.53 31.45
CA PHE A 146 28.40 13.47 32.23
C PHE A 146 28.43 12.13 31.49
N GLU A 147 29.26 12.03 30.46
CA GLU A 147 29.41 10.86 29.61
C GLU A 147 28.04 10.39 29.07
N ILE A 148 27.85 9.08 28.95
CA ILE A 148 26.62 8.49 28.41
C ILE A 148 25.40 8.76 29.30
N TRP A 149 25.59 8.89 30.61
CA TRP A 149 24.50 9.05 31.57
C TRP A 149 23.82 10.41 31.46
N GLY A 150 24.56 11.48 31.19
CA GLY A 150 23.96 12.80 30.95
C GLY A 150 23.12 12.85 29.69
N MET A 151 23.56 12.18 28.63
CA MET A 151 22.77 12.03 27.40
C MET A 151 21.45 11.31 27.70
N PHE A 152 21.50 10.16 28.37
CA PHE A 152 20.28 9.42 28.75
C PHE A 152 19.35 10.25 29.64
N LEU A 153 19.88 10.95 30.63
CA LEU A 153 19.10 11.81 31.51
C LEU A 153 18.35 12.89 30.73
N TRP A 154 19.03 13.58 29.80
CA TRP A 154 18.39 14.56 28.94
C TRP A 154 17.28 13.96 28.08
N LEU A 155 17.53 12.80 27.45
CA LEU A 155 16.54 12.10 26.64
C LEU A 155 15.29 11.75 27.44
N VAL A 156 15.46 11.28 28.68
CA VAL A 156 14.36 10.97 29.59
C VAL A 156 13.57 12.23 29.95
N ILE A 157 14.24 13.32 30.33
CA ILE A 157 13.59 14.60 30.64
C ILE A 157 12.79 15.10 29.43
N HIS A 158 13.40 15.07 28.24
CA HIS A 158 12.79 15.48 26.97
C HIS A 158 11.53 14.65 26.67
N MET A 159 11.62 13.33 26.84
CA MET A 159 10.49 12.41 26.65
C MET A 159 9.37 12.66 27.66
N CYS A 160 9.69 12.82 28.95
CA CYS A 160 8.71 13.08 30.00
C CYS A 160 7.91 14.36 29.73
N ILE A 161 8.57 15.44 29.31
CA ILE A 161 7.89 16.71 28.97
C ILE A 161 7.00 16.53 27.73
N CYS A 162 7.47 15.79 26.72
CA CYS A 162 6.69 15.47 25.52
C CYS A 162 5.42 14.66 25.87
N LEU A 163 5.54 13.66 26.75
CA LEU A 163 4.40 12.87 27.22
C LEU A 163 3.42 13.71 28.05
N ALA A 164 3.95 14.60 28.90
CA ALA A 164 3.18 15.42 29.82
C ALA A 164 2.44 16.60 29.17
N THR A 165 2.77 17.02 27.95
CA THR A 165 2.07 18.13 27.29
C THR A 165 0.89 17.66 26.42
N PRO A 166 -0.19 18.45 26.28
CA PRO A 166 -1.38 18.03 25.52
C PRO A 166 -1.12 17.92 24.00
N HIS A 167 -0.11 18.63 23.51
CA HIS A 167 0.27 18.71 22.10
C HIS A 167 1.61 18.05 21.79
N GLN A 168 2.11 17.20 22.70
CA GLN A 168 3.40 16.55 22.59
C GLN A 168 4.56 17.53 22.34
N GLN A 169 4.53 18.68 22.98
CA GLN A 169 5.59 19.68 22.91
C GLN A 169 6.70 19.30 23.89
N ASN A 170 7.94 19.40 23.43
CA ASN A 170 9.08 19.33 24.36
C ASN A 170 9.44 20.71 24.93
N LEU A 171 10.45 20.73 25.81
CA LEU A 171 10.92 21.95 26.47
C LEU A 171 11.24 23.08 25.47
N MET A 172 11.93 22.75 24.38
CA MET A 172 12.31 23.74 23.36
C MET A 172 11.13 24.18 22.51
N ASP A 173 10.17 23.30 22.24
CA ASP A 173 8.93 23.66 21.55
C ASP A 173 8.11 24.65 22.40
N LEU A 174 8.08 24.47 23.73
CA LEU A 174 7.43 25.40 24.66
C LEU A 174 8.13 26.76 24.70
N LEU A 175 9.46 26.77 24.85
CA LEU A 175 10.29 27.97 24.92
C LEU A 175 10.19 28.82 23.64
N LEU A 176 10.26 28.16 22.47
CA LEU A 176 10.28 28.81 21.16
C LEU A 176 8.88 29.02 20.57
N ARG A 177 7.82 28.68 21.31
CA ARG A 177 6.41 28.79 20.89
C ARG A 177 6.13 28.04 19.58
N LEU A 178 6.71 26.86 19.45
CA LEU A 178 6.53 25.93 18.33
C LEU A 178 5.59 24.79 18.72
N VAL A 179 5.05 24.14 17.70
CA VAL A 179 4.23 22.94 17.86
C VAL A 179 4.45 22.00 16.69
N THR A 180 4.46 20.69 16.96
CA THR A 180 4.50 19.67 15.91
C THR A 180 3.09 19.41 15.42
N VAL A 181 2.91 19.44 14.10
CA VAL A 181 1.65 19.13 13.43
C VAL A 181 1.82 17.96 12.46
N ARG A 182 0.74 17.22 12.25
CA ARG A 182 0.62 16.27 11.14
C ARG A 182 0.34 17.06 9.87
N MET A 183 1.13 16.77 8.83
CA MET A 183 0.94 17.34 7.50
C MET A 183 -0.44 16.94 6.95
N PRO A 184 -1.18 17.87 6.34
CA PRO A 184 -2.41 17.53 5.62
C PRO A 184 -2.10 16.66 4.40
N ASP A 185 -3.05 15.81 4.04
CA ASP A 185 -2.99 15.03 2.80
C ASP A 185 -3.00 15.94 1.57
N ASP A 186 -2.53 15.43 0.43
CA ASP A 186 -2.36 16.22 -0.80
C ASP A 186 -3.67 16.89 -1.27
N ALA A 187 -4.82 16.25 -1.04
CA ALA A 187 -6.13 16.84 -1.33
C ALA A 187 -6.43 18.09 -0.47
N ASN A 188 -6.09 18.06 0.81
CA ASN A 188 -6.33 19.18 1.73
C ASN A 188 -5.30 20.30 1.54
N LEU A 189 -4.06 19.95 1.17
CA LEU A 189 -3.04 20.92 0.75
C LEU A 189 -3.50 21.71 -0.50
N LEU A 190 -4.06 21.02 -1.49
CA LEU A 190 -4.59 21.65 -2.70
C LEU A 190 -5.85 22.48 -2.44
N LYS A 191 -6.76 22.01 -1.57
CA LYS A 191 -7.95 22.77 -1.15
C LYS A 191 -7.59 24.11 -0.50
N GLY A 192 -6.61 24.11 0.43
CA GLY A 192 -6.14 25.34 1.05
C GLY A 192 -5.52 26.33 0.06
N ALA A 193 -4.77 25.81 -0.93
CA ALA A 193 -4.16 26.63 -1.98
C ALA A 193 -5.17 27.22 -2.96
N GLY A 194 -6.24 26.48 -3.27
CA GLY A 194 -7.34 26.97 -4.11
C GLY A 194 -8.10 28.13 -3.47
N GLN A 195 -8.33 28.09 -2.15
CA GLN A 195 -9.01 29.17 -1.42
C GLN A 195 -8.22 30.48 -1.35
N THR A 196 -6.90 30.46 -1.61
CA THR A 196 -6.07 31.68 -1.62
C THR A 196 -5.91 32.30 -3.01
N GLN A 197 -6.30 31.61 -4.08
CA GLN A 197 -6.24 32.13 -5.46
C GLN A 197 -7.50 32.90 -5.89
N GLU A 198 -8.59 32.86 -5.13
CA GLU A 198 -9.84 33.59 -5.42
C GLU A 198 -9.82 35.09 -5.05
N THR A 199 -8.73 35.62 -4.47
CA THR A 199 -8.68 37.04 -4.03
C THR A 199 -7.83 37.96 -4.92
N ALA A 200 -7.45 37.54 -6.13
CA ALA A 200 -6.71 38.41 -7.06
C ALA A 200 -7.14 38.24 -8.53
N ALA A 201 -8.33 38.73 -8.89
CA ALA A 201 -8.63 39.24 -10.24
C ALA A 201 -9.95 40.02 -10.29
N CYS A 202 -9.91 41.20 -10.91
CA CYS A 202 -11.04 42.07 -11.26
C CYS A 202 -11.90 41.45 -12.41
N PRO A 203 -13.11 41.99 -12.68
CA PRO A 203 -14.30 41.20 -12.97
C PRO A 203 -14.42 40.81 -14.45
N VAL A 204 -14.79 39.57 -14.71
CA VAL A 204 -15.31 39.14 -16.01
C VAL A 204 -16.61 38.39 -15.81
N LYS A 205 -17.58 38.78 -16.64
CA LYS A 205 -19.01 38.52 -16.64
C LYS A 205 -19.39 37.06 -16.40
N GLU A 206 -20.45 36.89 -15.60
CA GLU A 206 -21.16 35.62 -15.39
C GLU A 206 -21.62 35.00 -16.70
N PRO A 207 -21.41 33.68 -16.89
CA PRO A 207 -22.29 32.86 -17.68
C PRO A 207 -23.26 32.11 -16.77
N VAL A 208 -24.54 32.44 -16.96
CA VAL A 208 -25.78 31.69 -16.68
C VAL A 208 -25.57 30.28 -16.11
N LYS A 209 -25.90 30.11 -14.83
CA LYS A 209 -26.09 28.81 -14.19
C LYS A 209 -27.21 28.03 -14.88
N LYS A 210 -26.88 27.06 -15.71
CA LYS A 210 -27.74 25.90 -15.92
C LYS A 210 -27.53 24.95 -14.75
N THR A 211 -28.56 24.82 -13.93
CA THR A 211 -28.64 23.93 -12.78
C THR A 211 -28.50 22.47 -13.24
N VAL A 212 -27.26 21.97 -13.32
CA VAL A 212 -27.02 20.54 -13.29
C VAL A 212 -27.08 20.14 -11.82
N GLN A 213 -28.14 19.42 -11.44
CA GLN A 213 -28.20 18.79 -10.13
C GLN A 213 -27.07 17.76 -10.04
N VAL A 214 -25.96 18.17 -9.45
CA VAL A 214 -24.95 17.24 -8.96
C VAL A 214 -25.62 16.47 -7.83
N ARG A 215 -26.00 15.21 -8.09
CA ARG A 215 -26.36 14.27 -7.03
C ARG A 215 -25.21 14.27 -6.03
N GLU A 216 -25.51 14.58 -4.77
CA GLU A 216 -24.55 14.43 -3.68
C GLU A 216 -23.98 13.01 -3.69
N PRO A 217 -22.67 12.82 -3.43
CA PRO A 217 -22.14 11.48 -3.25
C PRO A 217 -22.84 10.88 -2.03
N VAL A 218 -23.59 9.81 -2.27
CA VAL A 218 -24.24 8.99 -1.25
C VAL A 218 -23.20 8.69 -0.17
N ARG A 219 -23.44 9.17 1.06
CA ARG A 219 -22.67 8.73 2.22
C ARG A 219 -22.92 7.24 2.37
N GLN A 220 -21.95 6.41 2.00
CA GLN A 220 -22.01 4.99 2.27
C GLN A 220 -22.07 4.82 3.79
N GLU A 221 -23.11 4.14 4.28
CA GLU A 221 -23.16 3.72 5.68
C GLU A 221 -21.93 2.86 6.01
N PRO A 222 -21.41 2.90 7.25
CA PRO A 222 -20.29 2.05 7.63
C PRO A 222 -20.69 0.58 7.48
N GLN A 223 -20.17 -0.06 6.42
CA GLN A 223 -20.44 -1.46 6.11
C GLN A 223 -19.81 -2.35 7.18
N ALA A 224 -20.56 -3.36 7.62
CA ALA A 224 -20.11 -4.29 8.65
C ALA A 224 -18.88 -5.07 8.16
N VAL A 225 -17.86 -5.18 9.03
CA VAL A 225 -16.67 -5.98 8.79
C VAL A 225 -16.96 -7.42 9.19
N SER A 226 -16.81 -8.34 8.25
CA SER A 226 -16.90 -9.79 8.45
C SER A 226 -15.61 -10.31 9.10
N PRO A 227 -15.72 -11.33 9.99
CA PRO A 227 -14.54 -12.01 10.54
C PRO A 227 -13.79 -12.86 9.50
N ILE A 228 -14.38 -13.11 8.32
CA ILE A 228 -13.82 -13.97 7.28
C ILE A 228 -13.71 -13.19 5.96
N ASP A 229 -12.54 -13.26 5.34
CA ASP A 229 -12.32 -12.68 4.01
C ASP A 229 -11.37 -13.54 3.19
N LEU A 230 -11.92 -14.26 2.21
CA LEU A 230 -11.18 -15.26 1.47
C LEU A 230 -10.64 -14.75 0.12
N HIS A 231 -10.92 -13.51 -0.25
CA HIS A 231 -10.52 -12.94 -1.53
C HIS A 231 -9.82 -11.60 -1.32
N ILE A 232 -8.50 -11.67 -1.13
CA ILE A 232 -7.65 -10.50 -0.86
C ILE A 232 -6.44 -10.53 -1.79
N ARG A 233 -6.04 -9.38 -2.30
CA ARG A 233 -4.87 -9.26 -3.18
C ARG A 233 -3.75 -8.51 -2.52
N SER A 234 -2.53 -8.96 -2.79
CA SER A 234 -1.31 -8.33 -2.32
C SER A 234 -0.51 -7.74 -3.47
N ASN A 235 0.65 -7.19 -3.14
CA ASN A 235 1.59 -6.64 -4.10
C ASN A 235 2.21 -7.69 -5.04
N TYR A 236 1.84 -8.96 -4.93
CA TYR A 236 2.11 -10.00 -5.93
C TYR A 236 1.14 -9.97 -7.12
N SER A 237 0.03 -9.22 -7.04
CA SER A 237 -0.78 -8.82 -8.19
C SER A 237 -0.36 -7.46 -8.73
N ASP A 238 -0.59 -7.20 -10.02
CA ASP A 238 -0.23 -5.94 -10.69
C ASP A 238 -1.12 -4.75 -10.29
N ASP A 239 -2.36 -5.03 -9.89
CA ASP A 239 -3.36 -4.03 -9.56
C ASP A 239 -3.60 -3.82 -8.06
N ALA A 240 -2.79 -4.46 -7.20
CA ALA A 240 -2.83 -4.33 -5.75
C ALA A 240 -1.53 -3.73 -5.15
N GLN A 241 -1.71 -3.06 -4.00
CA GLN A 241 -0.71 -2.11 -3.47
C GLN A 241 0.05 -2.57 -2.24
N LEU A 242 -0.61 -3.32 -1.36
CA LEU A 242 -0.10 -3.64 -0.04
C LEU A 242 0.73 -4.91 -0.06
N ASP A 243 1.83 -4.93 0.68
CA ASP A 243 2.53 -6.18 0.93
C ASP A 243 1.70 -7.10 1.84
N VAL A 244 2.11 -8.36 1.91
CA VAL A 244 1.43 -9.39 2.69
C VAL A 244 1.36 -9.03 4.18
N GLU A 245 2.42 -8.46 4.76
CA GLU A 245 2.44 -8.14 6.19
C GLU A 245 1.47 -7.01 6.54
N GLU A 246 1.37 -5.98 5.70
CA GLU A 246 0.41 -4.89 5.88
C GLU A 246 -1.04 -5.38 5.80
N ILE A 247 -1.32 -6.40 4.97
CA ILE A 247 -2.63 -7.07 4.96
C ILE A 247 -2.92 -7.73 6.31
N PHE A 248 -1.96 -8.51 6.86
CA PHE A 248 -2.12 -9.14 8.17
C PHE A 248 -2.28 -8.12 9.32
N LYS A 249 -1.53 -7.01 9.30
CA LYS A 249 -1.69 -5.91 10.27
C LYS A 249 -3.09 -5.32 10.23
N GLN A 250 -3.60 -5.04 9.04
CA GLN A 250 -4.95 -4.49 8.87
C GLN A 250 -6.04 -5.49 9.26
N ALA A 251 -5.89 -6.76 8.88
CA ALA A 251 -6.81 -7.82 9.25
C ALA A 251 -6.88 -7.99 10.77
N ARG A 252 -5.72 -7.95 11.46
CA ARG A 252 -5.66 -8.01 12.93
C ARG A 252 -6.31 -6.79 13.58
N ALA A 253 -6.06 -5.59 13.06
CA ALA A 253 -6.69 -4.37 13.57
C ALA A 253 -8.22 -4.37 13.40
N LYS A 254 -8.72 -5.14 12.44
CA LYS A 254 -10.15 -5.35 12.15
C LYS A 254 -10.75 -6.56 12.87
N ASN A 255 -9.98 -7.23 13.74
CA ASN A 255 -10.40 -8.45 14.46
C ASN A 255 -10.88 -9.59 13.53
N MET A 256 -10.27 -9.69 12.34
CA MET A 256 -10.57 -10.79 11.43
C MET A 256 -9.97 -12.10 11.96
N GLU A 257 -10.69 -13.19 11.75
CA GLU A 257 -10.32 -14.52 12.22
C GLU A 257 -9.64 -15.34 11.13
N ILE A 258 -10.18 -15.29 9.90
CA ILE A 258 -9.76 -16.14 8.79
C ILE A 258 -9.56 -15.29 7.55
N ILE A 259 -8.38 -15.38 6.94
CA ILE A 259 -8.10 -14.72 5.66
C ILE A 259 -7.47 -15.67 4.64
N SER A 260 -7.65 -15.35 3.36
CA SER A 260 -6.91 -15.95 2.25
C SER A 260 -6.44 -14.85 1.31
N ILE A 261 -5.19 -14.97 0.84
CA ILE A 261 -4.63 -14.06 -0.15
C ILE A 261 -4.62 -14.80 -1.48
N THR A 262 -5.34 -14.27 -2.46
CA THR A 262 -5.66 -14.88 -3.74
C THR A 262 -5.14 -13.99 -4.87
N ASP A 263 -3.81 -13.88 -4.95
CA ASP A 263 -3.16 -13.05 -5.96
C ASP A 263 -3.36 -13.58 -7.38
N HIS A 264 -3.32 -12.66 -8.34
CA HIS A 264 -3.55 -12.90 -9.77
C HIS A 264 -2.49 -13.77 -10.38
N ASN A 265 -2.90 -14.97 -10.77
CA ASN A 265 -2.09 -15.97 -11.45
C ASN A 265 -0.77 -16.30 -10.72
N CYS A 266 -0.67 -16.02 -9.41
CA CYS A 266 0.56 -16.09 -8.63
C CYS A 266 0.27 -16.61 -7.22
N ALA A 267 0.79 -17.79 -6.89
CA ALA A 267 0.61 -18.41 -5.57
C ALA A 267 1.72 -18.04 -4.57
N ARG A 268 2.67 -17.16 -4.95
CA ARG A 268 3.89 -16.92 -4.17
C ARG A 268 3.66 -16.18 -2.84
N ALA A 269 2.58 -15.39 -2.75
CA ALA A 269 2.20 -14.69 -1.52
C ALA A 269 1.89 -15.64 -0.36
N ASN A 270 1.52 -16.90 -0.65
CA ASN A 270 1.22 -17.91 0.36
C ASN A 270 2.43 -18.24 1.25
N ALA A 271 3.65 -18.18 0.73
CA ALA A 271 4.86 -18.48 1.50
C ALA A 271 5.11 -17.50 2.67
N PRO A 272 5.15 -16.17 2.48
CA PRO A 272 5.20 -15.23 3.59
C PRO A 272 3.90 -15.25 4.42
N ALA A 273 2.72 -15.40 3.81
CA ALA A 273 1.45 -15.36 4.52
C ALA A 273 1.30 -16.49 5.54
N ASN A 274 1.69 -17.72 5.17
CA ASN A 274 1.67 -18.86 6.08
C ASN A 274 2.56 -18.67 7.32
N ARG A 275 3.68 -17.94 7.18
CA ARG A 275 4.56 -17.59 8.32
C ARG A 275 3.95 -16.50 9.21
N LEU A 276 3.24 -15.54 8.62
CA LEU A 276 2.63 -14.41 9.32
C LEU A 276 1.35 -14.81 10.07
N ALA A 277 0.63 -15.82 9.59
CA ALA A 277 -0.60 -16.34 10.21
C ALA A 277 -0.48 -16.53 11.72
N GLY A 278 0.54 -17.28 12.17
CA GLY A 278 0.80 -17.53 13.58
C GLY A 278 1.19 -16.28 14.37
N LEU A 279 1.93 -15.33 13.75
CA LEU A 279 2.37 -14.09 14.40
C LEU A 279 1.22 -13.13 14.70
N TYR A 280 0.22 -13.10 13.81
CA TYR A 280 -0.95 -12.22 13.96
C TYR A 280 -2.15 -12.92 14.61
N GLY A 281 -2.07 -14.23 14.88
CA GLY A 281 -3.16 -15.00 15.45
C GLY A 281 -4.37 -15.06 14.52
N ILE A 282 -4.12 -15.15 13.22
CA ILE A 282 -5.13 -15.21 12.16
C ILE A 282 -4.99 -16.56 11.47
N GLN A 283 -6.09 -17.27 11.29
CA GLN A 283 -6.12 -18.49 10.51
C GLN A 283 -5.95 -18.14 9.03
N TYR A 284 -4.97 -18.75 8.38
CA TYR A 284 -4.67 -18.50 6.98
C TYR A 284 -5.02 -19.71 6.13
N ILE A 285 -5.79 -19.47 5.06
CA ILE A 285 -6.07 -20.47 4.04
C ILE A 285 -5.24 -20.09 2.80
N PRO A 286 -4.37 -20.98 2.29
CA PRO A 286 -3.64 -20.71 1.07
C PRO A 286 -4.58 -20.53 -0.12
N GLY A 287 -4.32 -19.49 -0.92
CA GLY A 287 -5.21 -19.01 -1.97
C GLY A 287 -4.49 -18.60 -3.25
N VAL A 288 -5.21 -18.61 -4.37
CA VAL A 288 -4.78 -18.03 -5.65
C VAL A 288 -6.00 -17.71 -6.51
N GLU A 289 -5.94 -16.69 -7.36
CA GLU A 289 -6.99 -16.41 -8.36
C GLU A 289 -6.41 -16.53 -9.76
N PHE A 290 -6.97 -17.40 -10.60
CA PHE A 290 -6.54 -17.58 -11.98
C PHE A 290 -7.53 -16.99 -12.97
N ASP A 291 -7.01 -16.25 -13.95
CA ASP A 291 -7.76 -15.91 -15.15
C ASP A 291 -7.91 -17.14 -16.05
N CYS A 292 -9.12 -17.38 -16.53
CA CYS A 292 -9.39 -18.44 -17.49
C CYS A 292 -10.51 -18.04 -18.46
N GLU A 293 -10.79 -18.93 -19.40
CA GLU A 293 -11.94 -18.79 -20.29
C GLU A 293 -12.75 -20.07 -20.38
N LEU A 294 -14.04 -19.89 -20.64
CA LEU A 294 -14.97 -20.92 -21.06
C LEU A 294 -15.61 -20.48 -22.37
N GLU A 295 -15.34 -21.19 -23.47
CA GLU A 295 -15.94 -20.92 -24.79
C GLU A 295 -15.75 -19.47 -25.26
N GLY A 296 -14.61 -18.86 -24.89
CA GLY A 296 -14.28 -17.48 -25.21
C GLY A 296 -14.81 -16.43 -24.22
N THR A 297 -15.62 -16.81 -23.24
CA THR A 297 -16.00 -15.93 -22.13
C THR A 297 -14.92 -15.99 -21.04
N ARG A 298 -14.33 -14.83 -20.71
CA ARG A 298 -13.33 -14.73 -19.64
C ARG A 298 -14.03 -14.81 -18.28
N LEU A 299 -13.48 -15.62 -17.39
CA LEU A 299 -13.92 -15.76 -16.01
C LEU A 299 -12.70 -15.99 -15.10
N ARG A 300 -12.94 -16.10 -13.79
CA ARG A 300 -11.89 -16.36 -12.81
C ARG A 300 -12.25 -17.49 -11.87
N ILE A 301 -11.24 -18.27 -11.51
CA ILE A 301 -11.36 -19.39 -10.60
C ILE A 301 -10.38 -19.17 -9.44
N LEU A 302 -10.92 -19.21 -8.23
CA LEU A 302 -10.19 -19.18 -6.99
C LEU A 302 -9.75 -20.61 -6.66
N GLY A 303 -8.50 -20.79 -6.27
CA GLY A 303 -8.00 -22.02 -5.69
C GLY A 303 -7.77 -21.82 -4.20
N TYR A 304 -8.30 -22.71 -3.36
CA TYR A 304 -8.12 -22.68 -1.91
C TYR A 304 -7.51 -23.98 -1.41
N TYR A 305 -6.86 -23.94 -0.24
CA TYR A 305 -6.18 -25.10 0.35
C TYR A 305 -5.12 -25.72 -0.57
N ILE A 306 -4.59 -24.92 -1.49
CA ILE A 306 -3.64 -25.36 -2.49
C ILE A 306 -2.28 -25.68 -1.85
N ASP A 307 -1.58 -26.67 -2.38
CA ASP A 307 -0.13 -26.76 -2.23
C ASP A 307 0.53 -25.74 -3.14
N TRP A 308 0.76 -24.53 -2.62
CA TRP A 308 1.38 -23.43 -3.36
C TRP A 308 2.84 -23.69 -3.77
N THR A 309 3.45 -24.80 -3.33
CA THR A 309 4.79 -25.22 -3.75
C THR A 309 4.78 -26.11 -4.99
N SER A 310 3.58 -26.50 -5.47
CA SER A 310 3.42 -27.27 -6.69
C SER A 310 3.97 -26.52 -7.92
N PRO A 311 4.83 -27.16 -8.74
CA PRO A 311 5.44 -26.51 -9.91
C PRO A 311 4.43 -26.12 -11.00
N VAL A 312 3.18 -26.61 -10.91
CA VAL A 312 2.10 -26.20 -11.83
C VAL A 312 1.82 -24.70 -11.73
N PHE A 313 1.92 -24.11 -10.54
CA PHE A 313 1.65 -22.69 -10.34
C PHE A 313 2.77 -21.81 -10.88
N ASP A 314 4.03 -22.24 -10.78
CA ASP A 314 5.16 -21.56 -11.41
C ASP A 314 5.04 -21.53 -12.96
N ALA A 315 4.54 -22.62 -13.54
CA ALA A 315 4.28 -22.69 -14.97
C ALA A 315 3.13 -21.74 -15.38
N LEU A 316 2.01 -21.77 -14.65
CA LEU A 316 0.86 -20.90 -14.91
C LEU A 316 1.20 -19.41 -14.74
N GLU A 317 1.96 -19.04 -13.70
CA GLU A 317 2.44 -17.67 -13.48
C GLU A 317 3.31 -17.21 -14.66
N ARG A 318 4.27 -18.03 -15.08
CA ARG A 318 5.19 -17.73 -16.18
C ARG A 318 4.43 -17.54 -17.50
N ASP A 319 3.49 -18.43 -17.80
CA ASP A 319 2.69 -18.38 -19.03
C ASP A 319 1.72 -17.20 -19.01
N SER A 320 1.13 -16.87 -17.86
CA SER A 320 0.33 -15.65 -17.69
C SER A 320 1.18 -14.39 -17.95
N LEU A 321 2.32 -14.27 -17.27
CA LEU A 321 3.21 -13.12 -17.40
C LEU A 321 3.73 -12.93 -18.84
N LYS A 322 4.07 -14.03 -19.52
CA LYS A 322 4.48 -13.99 -20.94
C LYS A 322 3.37 -13.41 -21.81
N ARG A 323 2.14 -13.89 -21.66
CA ARG A 323 0.98 -13.40 -22.42
C ARG A 323 0.69 -11.93 -22.17
N GLU A 324 0.78 -11.48 -20.91
CA GLU A 324 0.58 -10.06 -20.59
C GLU A 324 1.71 -9.17 -21.15
N LYS A 325 2.95 -9.64 -21.17
CA LYS A 325 4.07 -8.94 -21.82
C LYS A 325 3.88 -8.84 -23.34
N ASP A 326 3.49 -9.93 -23.99
CA ASP A 326 3.21 -9.93 -25.43
C ASP A 326 2.04 -8.98 -25.75
N ALA A 327 0.96 -9.04 -24.97
CA ALA A 327 -0.18 -8.14 -25.10
C ALA A 327 0.19 -6.67 -24.86
N SER A 328 1.09 -6.40 -23.92
CA SER A 328 1.63 -5.07 -23.65
C SER A 328 2.32 -4.47 -24.87
N MET A 329 3.15 -5.25 -25.56
CA MET A 329 3.87 -4.80 -26.76
C MET A 329 2.94 -4.57 -27.95
N VAL A 330 1.95 -5.44 -28.14
CA VAL A 330 0.93 -5.25 -29.19
C VAL A 330 0.09 -4.01 -28.90
N ARG A 331 -0.35 -3.81 -27.66
CA ARG A 331 -1.15 -2.65 -27.24
C ARG A 331 -0.40 -1.34 -27.44
N ALA A 332 0.87 -1.30 -27.04
CA ALA A 332 1.76 -0.17 -27.26
C ALA A 332 1.87 0.20 -28.74
N ARG A 333 2.11 -0.80 -29.60
CA ARG A 333 2.21 -0.63 -31.06
C ARG A 333 0.92 -0.11 -31.66
N LEU A 334 -0.21 -0.77 -31.39
CA LEU A 334 -1.53 -0.36 -31.89
C LEU A 334 -1.86 1.07 -31.49
N PHE A 335 -1.51 1.46 -30.26
CA PHE A 335 -1.70 2.82 -29.79
C PHE A 335 -0.88 3.84 -30.58
N GLN A 336 0.40 3.57 -30.81
CA GLN A 336 1.27 4.45 -31.60
C GLN A 336 0.79 4.56 -33.05
N GLU A 337 0.38 3.45 -33.66
CA GLU A 337 -0.12 3.40 -35.04
C GLU A 337 -1.47 4.12 -35.20
N THR A 338 -2.38 3.95 -34.23
CA THR A 338 -3.73 4.54 -34.27
C THR A 338 -3.71 6.04 -34.01
N THR A 339 -2.88 6.49 -33.06
CA THR A 339 -2.94 7.86 -32.53
C THR A 339 -1.82 8.76 -33.05
N GLY A 340 -0.74 8.17 -33.58
CA GLY A 340 0.50 8.88 -33.91
C GLY A 340 1.31 9.33 -32.69
N ILE A 341 0.82 9.07 -31.46
CA ILE A 341 1.48 9.46 -30.22
C ILE A 341 2.57 8.44 -29.89
N GLN A 342 3.82 8.90 -29.91
CA GLN A 342 4.96 8.08 -29.51
C GLN A 342 4.95 7.86 -27.99
N ILE A 343 5.14 6.61 -27.58
CA ILE A 343 5.19 6.24 -26.17
C ILE A 343 6.58 5.79 -25.78
N ASP A 344 7.05 6.24 -24.62
CA ASP A 344 8.31 5.77 -24.05
C ASP A 344 8.07 4.41 -23.36
N ILE A 345 8.14 3.35 -24.18
CA ILE A 345 7.97 1.96 -23.74
C ILE A 345 8.91 1.65 -22.58
N ARG A 346 10.16 2.13 -22.65
CA ARG A 346 11.17 1.84 -21.62
C ARG A 346 10.77 2.43 -20.28
N SER A 347 10.38 3.70 -20.24
CA SER A 347 9.91 4.36 -19.02
C SER A 347 8.67 3.68 -18.43
N LEU A 348 7.73 3.26 -19.28
CA LEU A 348 6.54 2.51 -18.84
C LEU A 348 6.91 1.17 -18.20
N LEU A 349 7.80 0.40 -18.84
CA LEU A 349 8.25 -0.90 -18.30
C LEU A 349 9.05 -0.74 -17.01
N GLU A 350 9.94 0.26 -16.92
CA GLU A 350 10.72 0.54 -15.70
C GLU A 350 9.84 0.98 -14.52
N SER A 351 8.68 1.58 -14.81
CA SER A 351 7.69 1.97 -13.80
C SER A 351 6.76 0.83 -13.35
N SER A 352 6.76 -0.29 -14.07
CA SER A 352 5.89 -1.44 -13.85
C SER A 352 6.63 -2.56 -13.14
N ARG A 353 6.14 -2.96 -11.95
CA ARG A 353 6.73 -4.05 -11.14
C ARG A 353 6.86 -5.36 -11.92
N PHE A 354 5.91 -5.64 -12.81
CA PHE A 354 5.87 -6.86 -13.62
C PHE A 354 6.38 -6.67 -15.04
N GLN A 355 6.89 -5.46 -15.37
CA GLN A 355 7.31 -5.09 -16.73
C GLN A 355 6.21 -5.34 -17.77
N VAL A 356 4.99 -4.93 -17.43
CA VAL A 356 3.81 -4.95 -18.31
C VAL A 356 3.29 -3.52 -18.50
N ILE A 357 2.61 -3.27 -19.61
CA ILE A 357 2.06 -1.95 -19.97
C ILE A 357 0.55 -2.08 -20.13
N SER A 358 -0.19 -1.61 -19.13
CA SER A 358 -1.65 -1.58 -19.21
C SER A 358 -2.15 -0.38 -20.02
N GLY A 359 -3.39 -0.45 -20.51
CA GLY A 359 -4.07 0.71 -21.11
C GLY A 359 -4.14 1.91 -20.14
N ARG A 360 -4.23 1.64 -18.85
CA ARG A 360 -4.19 2.65 -17.78
C ARG A 360 -2.84 3.35 -17.70
N ASP A 361 -1.73 2.64 -17.89
CA ASP A 361 -0.39 3.23 -17.85
C ASP A 361 -0.14 4.14 -19.05
N ILE A 362 -0.56 3.72 -20.24
CA ILE A 362 -0.51 4.55 -21.45
C ILE A 362 -1.40 5.78 -21.26
N THR A 363 -2.62 5.60 -20.78
CA THR A 363 -3.55 6.71 -20.48
C THR A 363 -2.94 7.68 -19.46
N ARG A 364 -2.31 7.16 -18.39
CA ARG A 364 -1.63 8.00 -17.41
C ARG A 364 -0.52 8.83 -18.05
N MET A 365 0.32 8.23 -18.87
CA MET A 365 1.42 8.94 -19.56
C MET A 365 0.89 10.02 -20.52
N VAL A 366 -0.08 9.68 -21.36
CA VAL A 366 -0.71 10.61 -22.33
C VAL A 366 -1.37 11.80 -21.62
N PHE A 367 -2.03 11.54 -20.48
CA PHE A 367 -2.66 12.60 -19.69
C PHE A 367 -1.70 13.25 -18.68
N HIS A 368 -0.44 12.85 -18.55
CA HIS A 368 0.54 13.57 -17.72
C HIS A 368 1.42 14.50 -18.55
N ASN A 369 1.61 14.21 -19.83
CA ASN A 369 2.32 15.07 -20.75
C ASN A 369 1.39 16.18 -21.29
N GLU A 370 1.82 17.44 -21.15
CA GLU A 370 1.05 18.61 -21.58
C GLU A 370 0.91 18.67 -23.10
N GLU A 371 1.92 18.27 -23.87
CA GLU A 371 1.90 18.31 -25.34
C GLU A 371 0.86 17.33 -25.90
N THR A 372 0.86 16.09 -25.40
CA THR A 372 -0.09 15.07 -25.83
C THR A 372 -1.53 15.40 -25.45
N ARG A 373 -1.74 16.14 -24.36
CA ARG A 373 -3.07 16.63 -23.95
C ARG A 373 -3.66 17.68 -24.89
N GLN A 374 -2.82 18.45 -25.58
CA GLN A 374 -3.30 19.45 -26.54
C GLN A 374 -3.63 18.85 -27.91
N LEU A 375 -3.22 17.61 -28.17
CA LEU A 375 -3.56 16.94 -29.43
C LEU A 375 -5.08 16.79 -29.56
N PRO A 376 -5.69 17.12 -30.72
CA PRO A 376 -7.14 17.07 -30.91
C PRO A 376 -7.77 15.74 -30.50
N PHE A 377 -7.07 14.63 -30.76
CA PHE A 377 -7.46 13.27 -30.40
C PHE A 377 -7.66 13.06 -28.89
N VAL A 378 -6.82 13.68 -28.05
CA VAL A 378 -6.91 13.58 -26.58
C VAL A 378 -7.80 14.68 -26.03
N ARG A 379 -7.69 15.89 -26.62
CA ARG A 379 -8.41 17.09 -26.19
C ARG A 379 -9.92 16.91 -26.21
N ARG A 380 -10.47 16.20 -27.21
CA ARG A 380 -11.91 15.88 -27.26
C ARG A 380 -12.43 15.24 -25.98
N TYR A 381 -11.65 14.37 -25.32
CA TYR A 381 -12.06 13.72 -24.08
C TYR A 381 -12.03 14.66 -22.88
N LEU A 382 -11.13 15.64 -22.89
CA LEU A 382 -11.06 16.68 -21.86
C LEU A 382 -12.21 17.68 -22.01
N ASP A 383 -12.62 17.98 -23.24
CA ASP A 383 -13.70 18.93 -23.52
C ASP A 383 -15.10 18.31 -23.30
N THR A 384 -15.27 17.00 -23.52
CA THR A 384 -16.56 16.31 -23.32
C THR A 384 -16.82 15.90 -21.87
N ALA A 385 -15.77 15.64 -21.08
CA ALA A 385 -15.92 15.09 -19.73
C ALA A 385 -16.16 16.18 -18.69
N VAL A 386 -16.89 15.85 -17.62
CA VAL A 386 -17.15 16.75 -16.49
C VAL A 386 -15.91 16.89 -15.60
N SER A 387 -14.99 15.92 -15.64
CA SER A 387 -13.75 15.96 -14.87
C SER A 387 -12.57 15.27 -15.56
N ALA A 388 -11.34 15.62 -15.17
CA ALA A 388 -10.13 14.93 -15.66
C ALA A 388 -10.06 13.44 -15.28
N ARG A 389 -10.79 13.00 -14.24
CA ARG A 389 -10.89 11.57 -13.90
C ARG A 389 -11.80 10.86 -14.91
N GLU A 390 -12.93 11.47 -15.24
CA GLU A 390 -13.87 10.95 -16.22
C GLU A 390 -13.27 10.95 -17.63
N ALA A 391 -12.56 12.02 -18.03
CA ALA A 391 -11.87 12.08 -19.31
C ALA A 391 -10.90 10.90 -19.51
N ARG A 392 -10.11 10.59 -18.47
CA ARG A 392 -9.21 9.43 -18.48
C ARG A 392 -9.96 8.12 -18.57
N ARG A 393 -11.07 7.97 -17.84
CA ARG A 393 -11.90 6.75 -17.88
C ARG A 393 -12.51 6.54 -19.26
N LEU A 394 -13.07 7.58 -19.88
CA LEU A 394 -13.63 7.53 -21.23
C LEU A 394 -12.56 7.20 -22.27
N PHE A 395 -11.40 7.84 -22.19
CA PHE A 395 -10.27 7.53 -23.05
C PHE A 395 -9.80 6.08 -22.88
N GLU A 396 -9.60 5.63 -21.65
CA GLU A 396 -9.18 4.26 -21.34
C GLU A 396 -10.18 3.23 -21.91
N HIS A 397 -11.47 3.49 -21.73
CA HIS A 397 -12.56 2.66 -22.24
C HIS A 397 -12.62 2.64 -23.78
N ASP A 398 -12.64 3.80 -24.43
CA ASP A 398 -12.85 3.87 -25.89
C ASP A 398 -11.65 3.37 -26.67
N ILE A 399 -10.44 3.53 -26.13
CA ILE A 399 -9.20 3.16 -26.81
C ILE A 399 -8.80 1.72 -26.52
N PHE A 400 -8.86 1.30 -25.25
CA PHE A 400 -8.35 0.00 -24.81
C PHE A 400 -9.44 -0.98 -24.36
N GLY A 401 -10.70 -0.54 -24.23
CA GLY A 401 -11.84 -1.40 -23.91
C GLY A 401 -12.30 -2.25 -25.09
N LYS A 402 -13.21 -3.21 -24.83
CA LYS A 402 -13.70 -4.15 -25.84
C LYS A 402 -14.31 -3.40 -27.04
N GLY A 403 -13.76 -3.63 -28.24
CA GLY A 403 -14.17 -2.94 -29.47
C GLY A 403 -13.42 -1.65 -29.79
N GLY A 404 -12.55 -1.20 -28.88
CA GLY A 404 -11.64 -0.06 -29.11
C GLY A 404 -10.48 -0.41 -30.05
N PRO A 405 -9.85 0.59 -30.71
CA PRO A 405 -8.80 0.38 -31.71
C PRO A 405 -7.52 -0.24 -31.15
N CYS A 406 -7.27 -0.12 -29.85
CA CYS A 406 -6.09 -0.68 -29.17
C CYS A 406 -6.47 -1.83 -28.23
N TYR A 407 -7.66 -2.41 -28.40
CA TYR A 407 -8.08 -3.58 -27.65
C TYR A 407 -7.27 -4.80 -28.06
N VAL A 408 -6.48 -5.32 -27.13
CA VAL A 408 -5.76 -6.59 -27.29
C VAL A 408 -6.48 -7.61 -26.43
N ARG A 409 -7.10 -8.59 -27.07
CA ARG A 409 -7.72 -9.72 -26.37
C ARG A 409 -6.63 -10.68 -25.92
N PRO A 410 -6.40 -10.86 -24.61
CA PRO A 410 -5.46 -11.87 -24.14
C PRO A 410 -6.06 -13.27 -24.32
N SER A 411 -5.20 -14.26 -24.59
CA SER A 411 -5.60 -15.67 -24.66
C SER A 411 -5.53 -16.28 -23.27
N TYR A 412 -6.64 -16.79 -22.75
CA TYR A 412 -6.69 -17.37 -21.41
C TYR A 412 -6.63 -18.90 -21.47
N PRO A 413 -6.12 -19.58 -20.42
CA PRO A 413 -6.22 -21.03 -20.35
C PRO A 413 -7.69 -21.44 -20.20
N GLN A 414 -8.04 -22.63 -20.71
CA GLN A 414 -9.39 -23.16 -20.51
C GLN A 414 -9.67 -23.40 -19.02
N ALA A 415 -10.88 -23.09 -18.57
CA ALA A 415 -11.32 -23.28 -17.18
C ALA A 415 -11.04 -24.70 -16.68
N SER A 416 -11.23 -25.72 -17.52
CA SER A 416 -10.96 -27.13 -17.19
C SER A 416 -9.50 -27.40 -16.84
N HIS A 417 -8.54 -26.71 -17.46
CA HIS A 417 -7.12 -26.85 -17.15
C HIS A 417 -6.78 -26.21 -15.80
N ILE A 418 -7.39 -25.08 -15.47
CA ILE A 418 -7.18 -24.40 -14.18
C ILE A 418 -7.79 -25.21 -13.03
N ILE A 419 -9.01 -25.72 -13.21
CA ILE A 419 -9.66 -26.58 -12.21
C ILE A 419 -8.78 -27.79 -11.92
N ARG A 420 -8.33 -28.48 -12.98
CA ARG A 420 -7.42 -29.62 -12.84
C ARG A 420 -6.12 -29.24 -12.13
N ALA A 421 -5.49 -28.12 -12.47
CA ALA A 421 -4.25 -27.68 -11.82
C ALA A 421 -4.44 -27.43 -10.31
N ILE A 422 -5.58 -26.87 -9.90
CA ILE A 422 -5.93 -26.66 -8.50
C ILE A 422 -6.12 -28.01 -7.78
N HIS A 423 -6.87 -28.94 -8.39
CA HIS A 423 -7.10 -30.27 -7.84
C HIS A 423 -5.83 -31.12 -7.74
N ASP A 424 -4.98 -31.08 -8.77
CA ASP A 424 -3.68 -31.77 -8.79
C ASP A 424 -2.74 -31.25 -7.69
N ALA A 425 -2.91 -29.98 -7.28
CA ALA A 425 -2.24 -29.37 -6.12
C ALA A 425 -2.98 -29.60 -4.80
N GLY A 426 -3.99 -30.48 -4.76
CA GLY A 426 -4.75 -30.85 -3.55
C GLY A 426 -5.75 -29.78 -3.08
N GLY A 427 -5.97 -28.73 -3.86
CA GLY A 427 -6.86 -27.63 -3.50
C GLY A 427 -8.30 -27.81 -3.97
N LEU A 428 -9.14 -26.85 -3.61
CA LEU A 428 -10.54 -26.73 -4.02
C LEU A 428 -10.70 -25.57 -5.01
N ALA A 429 -11.38 -25.84 -6.13
CA ALA A 429 -11.63 -24.86 -7.18
C ALA A 429 -12.99 -24.19 -6.97
N VAL A 430 -13.01 -22.86 -6.86
CA VAL A 430 -14.18 -22.05 -6.54
C VAL A 430 -14.40 -21.00 -7.62
N MET A 431 -15.63 -20.86 -8.11
CA MET A 431 -15.98 -19.78 -9.03
C MET A 431 -15.90 -18.43 -8.32
N ALA A 432 -15.06 -17.51 -8.80
CA ALA A 432 -15.02 -16.14 -8.31
C ALA A 432 -16.28 -15.38 -8.73
N ASN A 433 -16.76 -14.45 -7.91
CA ASN A 433 -17.97 -13.66 -8.20
C ASN A 433 -17.73 -12.54 -9.23
N TRP A 434 -16.57 -12.55 -9.90
CA TRP A 434 -16.25 -11.59 -10.93
C TRP A 434 -17.00 -11.91 -12.24
N HIS A 435 -17.95 -11.05 -12.60
CA HIS A 435 -18.78 -11.14 -13.81
C HIS A 435 -19.75 -12.34 -13.89
N LEU A 436 -20.07 -13.00 -12.77
CA LEU A 436 -21.04 -14.11 -12.80
C LEU A 436 -22.48 -13.67 -13.14
N ASP A 437 -22.82 -12.40 -12.93
CA ASP A 437 -24.08 -11.79 -13.37
C ASP A 437 -24.27 -11.85 -14.89
N SER A 438 -23.17 -11.79 -15.64
CA SER A 438 -23.17 -11.83 -17.10
C SER A 438 -23.32 -13.24 -17.68
N LEU A 439 -23.18 -14.28 -16.86
CA LEU A 439 -23.30 -15.68 -17.29
C LEU A 439 -24.74 -16.17 -17.23
N SER A 440 -25.12 -16.90 -18.28
CA SER A 440 -26.36 -17.66 -18.30
C SER A 440 -26.31 -18.84 -17.32
N ARG A 441 -27.48 -19.32 -16.90
CA ARG A 441 -27.58 -20.53 -16.08
C ARG A 441 -26.90 -21.74 -16.72
N GLN A 442 -26.97 -21.87 -18.05
CA GLN A 442 -26.34 -22.96 -18.77
C GLN A 442 -24.80 -22.89 -18.70
N GLU A 443 -24.20 -21.70 -18.76
CA GLU A 443 -22.75 -21.52 -18.61
C GLU A 443 -22.29 -21.85 -17.20
N LEU A 444 -23.04 -21.44 -16.18
CA LEU A 444 -22.76 -21.81 -14.79
C LEU A 444 -22.84 -23.33 -14.58
N ASP A 445 -23.90 -23.98 -15.07
CA ASP A 445 -24.05 -25.44 -14.98
C ASP A 445 -22.93 -26.18 -15.73
N ARG A 446 -22.34 -25.59 -16.79
CA ARG A 446 -21.16 -26.14 -17.46
C ARG A 446 -19.92 -26.06 -16.59
N LEU A 447 -19.69 -24.94 -15.89
CA LEU A 447 -18.57 -24.83 -14.94
C LEU A 447 -18.67 -25.86 -13.82
N VAL A 448 -19.87 -26.09 -13.29
CA VAL A 448 -20.13 -27.15 -12.31
C VAL A 448 -19.73 -28.53 -12.87
N LYS A 449 -20.11 -28.84 -14.10
CA LYS A 449 -19.73 -30.11 -14.77
C LYS A 449 -18.23 -30.27 -15.00
N LEU A 450 -17.45 -29.19 -15.00
CA LEU A 450 -16.00 -29.25 -15.08
C LEU A 450 -15.33 -29.62 -13.75
N GLY A 451 -16.09 -29.71 -12.65
CA GLY A 451 -15.59 -30.09 -11.32
C GLY A 451 -15.32 -28.91 -10.40
N ILE A 452 -16.07 -27.81 -10.50
CA ILE A 452 -16.01 -26.77 -9.47
C ILE A 452 -16.54 -27.31 -8.14
N ASP A 453 -15.84 -26.97 -7.05
CA ASP A 453 -16.17 -27.38 -5.68
C ASP A 453 -16.99 -26.32 -4.92
N GLY A 454 -16.94 -25.05 -5.36
CA GLY A 454 -17.56 -23.95 -4.65
C GLY A 454 -17.90 -22.74 -5.51
N VAL A 455 -18.65 -21.80 -4.93
CA VAL A 455 -18.95 -20.50 -5.53
C VAL A 455 -18.82 -19.38 -4.51
N GLU A 456 -18.18 -18.29 -4.93
CA GLU A 456 -18.13 -17.05 -4.17
C GLU A 456 -19.48 -16.34 -4.27
N VAL A 457 -20.28 -16.45 -3.22
CA VAL A 457 -21.62 -15.86 -3.19
C VAL A 457 -21.56 -14.42 -2.71
N PHE A 458 -20.77 -14.17 -1.67
CA PHE A 458 -20.73 -12.88 -0.99
C PHE A 458 -19.49 -12.10 -1.41
N MET A 459 -19.71 -11.02 -2.15
CA MET A 459 -18.69 -10.07 -2.52
C MET A 459 -19.27 -8.66 -2.47
N THR A 460 -18.41 -7.66 -2.23
CA THR A 460 -18.84 -6.26 -2.32
C THR A 460 -19.40 -5.95 -3.71
N GLY A 461 -20.63 -5.43 -3.76
CA GLY A 461 -21.31 -5.08 -5.01
C GLY A 461 -22.20 -6.18 -5.60
N THR A 462 -22.23 -7.38 -5.03
CA THR A 462 -23.14 -8.45 -5.48
C THR A 462 -24.61 -8.08 -5.20
N THR A 463 -25.45 -8.15 -6.23
CA THR A 463 -26.89 -7.88 -6.13
C THR A 463 -27.63 -9.00 -5.41
N GLU A 464 -28.75 -8.69 -4.76
CA GLU A 464 -29.60 -9.70 -4.11
C GLU A 464 -30.08 -10.81 -5.05
N ASP A 465 -30.45 -10.48 -6.30
CA ASP A 465 -30.87 -11.47 -7.31
C ASP A 465 -29.76 -12.49 -7.61
N LEU A 466 -28.54 -12.00 -7.86
CA LEU A 466 -27.38 -12.85 -8.07
C LEU A 466 -27.08 -13.69 -6.83
N THR A 467 -27.10 -13.12 -5.63
CA THR A 467 -26.90 -13.85 -4.37
C THR A 467 -27.88 -15.01 -4.23
N VAL A 468 -29.17 -14.77 -4.48
CA VAL A 468 -30.21 -15.83 -4.43
C VAL A 468 -29.94 -16.91 -5.48
N ARG A 469 -29.61 -16.52 -6.71
CA ARG A 469 -29.27 -17.46 -7.80
C ARG A 469 -28.06 -18.34 -7.45
N LEU A 470 -27.00 -17.76 -6.89
CA LEU A 470 -25.78 -18.51 -6.55
C LEU A 470 -26.01 -19.42 -5.33
N LEU A 471 -26.81 -18.99 -4.34
CA LEU A 471 -27.21 -19.84 -3.20
C LEU A 471 -28.08 -21.02 -3.64
N ASP A 472 -29.04 -20.80 -4.55
CA ASP A 472 -29.85 -21.88 -5.15
C ASP A 472 -28.97 -22.92 -5.86
N MET A 473 -28.02 -22.44 -6.68
CA MET A 473 -27.06 -23.31 -7.37
C MET A 473 -26.19 -24.08 -6.38
N ALA A 474 -25.62 -23.40 -5.37
CA ALA A 474 -24.78 -24.04 -4.37
C ALA A 474 -25.54 -25.13 -3.60
N ASN A 475 -26.80 -24.88 -3.25
CA ASN A 475 -27.63 -25.87 -2.55
C ASN A 475 -28.01 -27.07 -3.44
N ARG A 476 -28.33 -26.83 -4.71
CA ARG A 476 -28.71 -27.88 -5.68
C ARG A 476 -27.53 -28.80 -5.99
N GLU A 477 -26.38 -28.21 -6.31
CA GLU A 477 -25.18 -28.90 -6.76
C GLU A 477 -24.23 -29.29 -5.61
N LYS A 478 -24.58 -28.96 -4.35
CA LYS A 478 -23.79 -29.24 -3.14
C LYS A 478 -22.41 -28.58 -3.13
N LEU A 479 -22.33 -27.36 -3.67
CA LEU A 479 -21.11 -26.57 -3.72
C LEU A 479 -20.87 -25.84 -2.40
N PHE A 480 -19.60 -25.62 -2.07
CA PHE A 480 -19.21 -24.73 -0.99
C PHE A 480 -19.55 -23.27 -1.30
N VAL A 481 -19.79 -22.50 -0.24
CA VAL A 481 -20.06 -21.06 -0.32
C VAL A 481 -18.88 -20.31 0.29
N THR A 482 -18.29 -19.38 -0.47
CA THR A 482 -17.22 -18.50 0.01
C THR A 482 -17.65 -17.03 0.03
N ALA A 483 -16.88 -16.21 0.75
CA ALA A 483 -17.06 -14.78 0.86
C ALA A 483 -15.71 -14.05 0.80
N GLY A 484 -15.67 -12.92 0.10
CA GLY A 484 -14.45 -12.19 -0.14
C GLY A 484 -14.70 -10.71 -0.45
N SER A 485 -13.76 -9.84 -0.08
CA SER A 485 -13.88 -8.40 -0.34
C SER A 485 -13.35 -7.99 -1.72
N ASP A 486 -12.59 -8.87 -2.38
CA ASP A 486 -11.75 -8.57 -3.55
C ASP A 486 -10.87 -7.34 -3.30
N TYR A 487 -10.23 -7.28 -2.12
CA TYR A 487 -9.51 -6.08 -1.67
C TYR A 487 -8.16 -5.90 -2.38
N HIS A 488 -7.98 -4.75 -3.05
CA HIS A 488 -6.74 -4.39 -3.76
C HIS A 488 -5.85 -3.36 -3.04
N GLY A 489 -6.29 -2.85 -1.89
CA GLY A 489 -5.61 -1.77 -1.19
C GLY A 489 -6.29 -0.39 -1.31
N PRO A 490 -5.69 0.66 -0.71
CA PRO A 490 -6.37 1.93 -0.43
C PRO A 490 -6.71 2.78 -1.66
N ALA A 491 -6.16 2.48 -2.84
CA ALA A 491 -6.53 3.20 -4.06
C ALA A 491 -7.95 2.87 -4.56
N ARG A 492 -8.48 1.69 -4.24
CA ARG A 492 -9.85 1.29 -4.56
C ARG A 492 -10.74 1.48 -3.34
N ARG A 493 -11.26 2.71 -3.17
CA ARG A 493 -12.00 3.12 -1.96
C ARG A 493 -13.32 2.37 -1.72
N GLU A 494 -13.87 1.78 -2.78
CA GLU A 494 -15.13 1.02 -2.73
C GLU A 494 -14.91 -0.37 -2.12
N GLU A 495 -13.70 -0.90 -2.19
CA GLU A 495 -13.30 -2.19 -1.63
C GLU A 495 -12.61 -1.95 -0.29
N GLN A 496 -13.09 -2.59 0.77
CA GLN A 496 -12.48 -2.49 2.09
C GLN A 496 -12.23 -3.89 2.63
N LEU A 497 -11.01 -4.12 3.14
CA LEU A 497 -10.65 -5.40 3.76
C LEU A 497 -11.69 -5.84 4.80
N GLY A 498 -12.16 -7.09 4.69
CA GLY A 498 -13.18 -7.66 5.57
C GLY A 498 -14.61 -7.22 5.26
N VAL A 499 -14.84 -6.33 4.30
CA VAL A 499 -16.20 -5.99 3.87
C VAL A 499 -16.55 -6.87 2.67
N THR A 500 -17.21 -7.99 2.96
CA THR A 500 -17.51 -9.05 1.97
C THR A 500 -18.98 -9.07 1.54
N GLY A 501 -19.84 -8.29 2.21
CA GLY A 501 -21.29 -8.38 2.03
C GLY A 501 -21.94 -9.63 2.63
N LEU A 502 -21.19 -10.43 3.41
CA LEU A 502 -21.68 -11.61 4.12
C LEU A 502 -22.63 -11.22 5.27
N PRO A 503 -23.90 -11.63 5.25
CA PRO A 503 -24.80 -11.44 6.38
C PRO A 503 -24.42 -12.36 7.55
N GLU A 504 -24.57 -11.88 8.78
CA GLU A 504 -24.28 -12.65 10.02
C GLU A 504 -25.02 -14.01 10.04
N LYS A 505 -26.28 -14.04 9.58
CA LYS A 505 -27.08 -15.27 9.49
C LYS A 505 -26.54 -16.31 8.51
N ALA A 506 -25.75 -15.89 7.52
CA ALA A 506 -25.17 -16.76 6.49
C ALA A 506 -23.71 -17.15 6.80
N GLU A 507 -23.12 -16.61 7.88
CA GLU A 507 -21.73 -16.87 8.26
C GLU A 507 -21.43 -18.37 8.44
N GLY A 508 -22.41 -19.13 8.96
CA GLY A 508 -22.31 -20.58 9.10
C GLY A 508 -22.03 -21.33 7.79
N LEU A 509 -22.51 -20.82 6.65
CA LEU A 509 -22.24 -21.43 5.33
C LEU A 509 -20.77 -21.28 4.93
N VAL A 510 -20.18 -20.11 5.18
CA VAL A 510 -18.76 -19.87 4.89
C VAL A 510 -17.87 -20.60 5.91
N ARG A 511 -18.29 -20.67 7.18
CA ARG A 511 -17.56 -21.44 8.20
C ARG A 511 -17.52 -22.93 7.93
N LEU A 512 -18.53 -23.49 7.24
CA LEU A 512 -18.47 -24.87 6.77
C LEU A 512 -17.26 -25.09 5.85
N PHE A 513 -17.03 -24.17 4.91
CA PHE A 513 -15.87 -24.22 4.02
C PHE A 513 -14.54 -24.05 4.76
N THR A 514 -14.47 -23.17 5.76
CA THR A 514 -13.23 -22.90 6.51
C THR A 514 -12.95 -23.93 7.62
N SER A 515 -13.91 -24.80 7.95
CA SER A 515 -13.78 -25.79 9.03
C SER A 515 -12.64 -26.81 8.80
N ALA A 516 -12.27 -27.08 7.54
CA ALA A 516 -11.15 -27.95 7.18
C ALA A 516 -9.78 -27.36 7.57
N ALA A 517 -9.67 -26.04 7.74
CA ALA A 517 -8.41 -25.35 7.98
C ALA A 517 -7.81 -25.56 9.39
N GLY A 518 -8.49 -26.31 10.28
CA GLY A 518 -7.91 -26.77 11.56
C GLY A 518 -7.62 -25.67 12.59
N ASN A 519 -8.08 -25.90 13.82
CA ASN A 519 -7.89 -24.99 14.96
C ASN A 519 -6.39 -24.68 15.20
N PRO A 520 -5.95 -23.41 15.35
CA PRO A 520 -4.53 -23.01 15.46
C PRO A 520 -3.79 -23.50 16.72
N GLY A 521 -4.36 -24.44 17.49
CA GLY A 521 -3.82 -24.96 18.75
C GLY A 521 -3.37 -26.43 18.73
N LYS A 522 -3.39 -27.13 17.59
CA LYS A 522 -2.84 -28.49 17.48
C LYS A 522 -2.00 -28.63 16.22
N THR A 523 -0.70 -28.42 16.36
CA THR A 523 0.28 -28.98 15.42
C THR A 523 0.09 -30.51 15.39
N PRO A 524 -0.10 -31.14 14.22
CA PRO A 524 0.08 -32.57 14.12
C PRO A 524 1.56 -32.86 14.35
N ALA A 525 1.86 -33.71 15.33
CA ALA A 525 3.22 -34.16 15.59
C ALA A 525 3.81 -34.78 14.31
N PRO A 526 5.09 -34.55 14.00
CA PRO A 526 5.72 -35.20 12.86
C PRO A 526 5.65 -36.72 13.05
N ALA A 527 5.23 -37.44 12.00
CA ALA A 527 5.23 -38.89 11.96
C ALA A 527 6.69 -39.39 12.05
N GLY A 528 7.17 -39.57 13.27
CA GLY A 528 8.49 -40.09 13.60
C GLY A 528 8.38 -41.50 14.15
N MET A 529 8.79 -42.46 13.31
CA MET A 529 9.47 -43.71 13.66
C MET A 529 8.87 -44.52 14.82
N GLN A 530 8.09 -45.55 14.47
CA GLN A 530 7.88 -46.70 15.34
C GLN A 530 9.25 -47.32 15.67
N THR A 531 9.71 -47.15 16.91
CA THR A 531 10.76 -48.00 17.47
C THR A 531 10.12 -49.30 17.94
N ASP A 532 10.41 -50.37 17.21
CA ASP A 532 10.14 -51.75 17.57
C ASP A 532 10.83 -52.07 18.90
N ASN A 533 10.04 -52.28 19.95
CA ASN A 533 10.55 -52.64 21.27
C ASN A 533 10.19 -54.11 21.55
N ARG A 534 10.86 -55.02 20.84
CA ARG A 534 10.99 -56.42 21.25
C ARG A 534 12.31 -56.63 22.00
N LYS A 535 12.22 -56.64 23.33
CA LYS A 535 13.08 -57.44 24.21
C LYS A 535 12.09 -58.22 25.09
N GLY A 536 11.99 -59.54 25.03
CA GLY A 536 13.08 -60.52 25.00
C GLY A 536 13.20 -61.07 26.42
N ASN A 537 12.28 -61.98 26.79
CA ASN A 537 12.48 -62.90 27.90
C ASN A 537 13.66 -63.81 27.55
N HIS A 538 14.74 -63.74 28.32
CA HIS A 538 15.53 -64.88 28.80
C HIS A 538 16.54 -64.40 29.84
#